data_AF-A0A7C7KU11-F1
#
_entry.id   AF-A0A7C7KU11-F1
#
_cell.length_a   1.000
_cell.length_b   1.000
_cell.length_c   1.000
_cell.angle_alpha   90.00
_cell.angle_beta   90.00
_cell.angle_gamma   90.00
#
_symmetry.space_group_name_H-M   'P 1'
#
loop_
_entity.id
_entity.type
_entity.pdbx_description
1 polymer ?
#
loop_
_entity_poly.entity_id
_entity_poly.type
_entity_poly.pdbx_seq_one_letter_code
_entity_poly.pdbx_strand_id
1 'polypeptide(L)' 'RDEAHRFAIGSHRAGRSKARLRSVLDEVPGIGAKRKKALLLHFGAAKAVARAGLADLEAVEGISKTVARKIYDHFHREA' A
#
# COMPACT_ATOMS: atom_id res chain seq x y z
N ARG A 1 -5.99 -32.56 11.63
CA ARG A 1 -4.64 -32.94 11.16
C ARG A 1 -4.80 -33.18 9.66
N ASP A 2 -4.30 -32.38 8.74
CA ASP A 2 -3.07 -31.59 8.72
C ASP A 2 -3.28 -30.24 8.01
N GLU A 3 -3.22 -29.14 8.76
CA GLU A 3 -3.13 -27.78 8.18
C GLU A 3 -1.66 -27.37 7.97
N ALA A 4 -0.79 -28.37 7.80
CA ALA A 4 0.62 -28.21 7.43
C ALA A 4 0.82 -27.81 5.96
N HIS A 5 -0.26 -27.55 5.21
CA HIS A 5 -0.21 -26.96 3.86
C HIS A 5 -0.24 -25.43 3.84
N ARG A 6 -0.38 -24.74 4.99
CA ARG A 6 -0.25 -23.27 5.06
C ARG A 6 1.19 -22.76 4.95
N PHE A 7 2.15 -23.66 4.79
CA PHE A 7 3.56 -23.36 4.57
C PHE A 7 3.96 -23.60 3.10
N ALA A 8 3.21 -23.02 2.15
CA ALA A 8 3.82 -22.66 0.88
C ALA A 8 4.69 -21.42 1.10
N ILE A 9 5.87 -21.68 1.66
CA ILE A 9 6.99 -20.76 1.80
C ILE A 9 7.41 -20.37 0.38
N GLY A 10 6.80 -19.31 -0.14
CA GLY A 10 7.38 -18.49 -1.20
C GLY A 10 8.53 -17.70 -0.59
N SER A 11 9.66 -18.37 -0.42
CA SER A 11 10.89 -17.83 0.13
C SER A 11 11.19 -16.47 -0.50
N HIS A 12 11.09 -15.45 0.35
CA HIS A 12 11.94 -14.28 0.33
C HIS A 12 13.34 -14.66 -0.18
N ARG A 13 13.93 -13.82 -1.05
CA ARG A 13 15.37 -13.77 -1.43
C ARG A 13 15.69 -14.22 -2.86
N ALA A 14 15.39 -13.35 -3.80
CA ALA A 14 16.37 -13.00 -4.82
C ALA A 14 16.29 -11.50 -5.05
N GLY A 15 17.20 -10.76 -4.42
CA GLY A 15 17.29 -9.32 -4.60
C GLY A 15 17.48 -8.91 -6.06
N ARG A 16 17.42 -7.60 -6.29
CA ARG A 16 17.72 -6.89 -7.55
C ARG A 16 16.53 -6.48 -8.42
N SER A 17 15.54 -5.85 -7.80
CA SER A 17 15.14 -4.55 -8.35
C SER A 17 15.01 -3.51 -7.25
N LYS A 18 16.17 -3.19 -6.65
CA LYS A 18 16.46 -1.81 -6.18
C LYS A 18 16.46 -0.79 -7.35
N ALA A 19 15.85 -1.10 -8.51
CA ALA A 19 15.89 -0.33 -9.74
C ALA A 19 14.49 0.12 -10.23
N ARG A 20 13.43 -0.08 -9.45
CA ARG A 20 12.07 0.47 -9.71
C ARG A 20 11.57 1.34 -8.55
N LEU A 21 12.49 2.09 -7.94
CA LEU A 21 12.34 2.85 -6.68
C LEU A 21 11.51 4.14 -6.82
N ARG A 22 10.34 4.06 -7.44
CA ARG A 22 9.24 4.99 -7.19
C ARG A 22 8.05 4.11 -6.82
N SER A 23 7.73 4.05 -5.53
CA SER A 23 6.45 3.47 -5.15
C SER A 23 5.39 4.35 -5.77
N VAL A 24 4.34 3.79 -6.36
CA VAL A 24 3.20 4.59 -6.82
C VAL A 24 2.62 5.48 -5.70
N LEU A 25 2.87 5.13 -4.43
CA LEU A 25 2.55 5.97 -3.27
C LEU A 25 3.47 7.20 -3.11
N ASP A 26 4.68 7.16 -3.65
CA ASP A 26 5.62 8.30 -3.67
C ASP A 26 5.22 9.34 -4.73
N GLU A 27 4.39 8.96 -5.69
CA GLU A 27 3.85 9.86 -6.71
C GLU A 27 2.64 10.65 -6.18
N VAL A 28 2.05 10.22 -5.05
CA VAL A 28 0.95 10.92 -4.39
C VAL A 28 1.47 12.17 -3.68
N PRO A 29 1.11 13.38 -4.12
CA PRO A 29 1.57 14.61 -3.50
C PRO A 29 1.04 14.75 -2.06
N GLY A 30 1.94 14.95 -1.11
CA GLY A 30 1.61 15.11 0.31
C GLY A 30 1.56 13.80 1.12
N ILE A 31 1.94 12.67 0.51
CA ILE A 31 2.27 11.43 1.23
C ILE A 31 3.74 11.47 1.66
N GLY A 32 3.96 11.55 2.97
CA GLY A 32 5.29 11.39 3.57
C GLY A 32 5.58 9.93 3.95
N ALA A 33 6.84 9.64 4.28
CA ALA A 33 7.31 8.30 4.65
C ALA A 33 6.49 7.64 5.79
N LYS A 34 6.05 8.42 6.79
CA LYS A 34 5.23 7.92 7.92
C LYS A 34 3.88 7.36 7.43
N ARG A 35 3.17 8.12 6.59
CA ARG A 35 1.85 7.74 6.06
C ARG A 35 1.96 6.58 5.08
N LYS A 36 2.97 6.61 4.21
CA LYS A 36 3.30 5.50 3.32
C LYS A 36 3.54 4.22 4.12
N LYS A 37 4.33 4.28 5.19
CA LYS A 37 4.60 3.12 6.04
C LYS A 37 3.31 2.60 6.70
N ALA A 38 2.46 3.48 7.22
CA ALA A 38 1.17 3.09 7.81
C ALA A 38 0.25 2.39 6.80
N LEU A 39 0.14 2.92 5.58
CA LEU A 39 -0.63 2.31 4.49
C LEU A 39 -0.05 0.95 4.10
N LEU A 40 1.27 0.84 3.96
CA LEU A 40 1.92 -0.44 3.65
C LEU A 40 1.78 -1.47 4.77
N LEU A 41 1.79 -1.04 6.04
CA LEU A 41 1.52 -1.91 7.19
C LEU A 41 0.08 -2.41 7.20
N HIS A 42 -0.87 -1.55 6.88
CA HIS A 42 -2.30 -1.89 6.88
C HIS A 42 -2.70 -2.78 5.70
N PHE A 43 -2.25 -2.43 4.49
CA PHE A 43 -2.66 -3.10 3.24
C PHE A 43 -1.64 -4.12 2.71
N GLY A 44 -0.44 -4.18 3.28
CA GLY A 44 0.65 -5.08 2.89
C GLY A 44 1.43 -4.67 1.62
N ALA A 45 0.78 -4.04 0.64
CA ALA A 45 1.42 -3.65 -0.62
C ALA A 45 0.84 -2.37 -1.23
N ALA A 46 1.66 -1.60 -1.95
CA ALA A 46 1.23 -0.36 -2.62
C ALA A 46 0.10 -0.60 -3.64
N LYS A 47 0.08 -1.75 -4.31
CA LYS A 47 -1.00 -2.15 -5.22
C LYS A 47 -2.33 -2.36 -4.50
N ALA A 48 -2.31 -2.85 -3.26
CA ALA A 48 -3.51 -3.00 -2.44
C ALA A 48 -4.05 -1.64 -2.02
N VAL A 49 -3.17 -0.69 -1.66
CA VAL A 49 -3.56 0.70 -1.36
C VAL A 49 -4.21 1.38 -2.57
N ALA A 50 -3.68 1.18 -3.78
CA ALA A 50 -4.22 1.77 -5.01
C ALA A 50 -5.64 1.27 -5.35
N ARG A 51 -6.01 0.06 -4.89
CA ARG A 51 -7.35 -0.51 -5.06
C ARG A 51 -8.26 -0.33 -3.85
N ALA A 52 -7.73 0.21 -2.74
CA ALA A 52 -8.47 0.36 -1.51
C ALA A 52 -9.60 1.39 -1.68
N GLY A 53 -10.73 1.14 -1.04
CA GLY A 53 -11.81 2.11 -0.97
C GLY A 53 -11.41 3.31 -0.12
N LEU A 54 -12.08 4.44 -0.33
CA LEU A 54 -11.85 5.63 0.48
C LEU A 54 -12.02 5.35 1.98
N ALA A 55 -13.05 4.60 2.37
CA ALA A 55 -13.31 4.26 3.76
C ALA A 55 -12.16 3.45 4.40
N ASP A 56 -11.57 2.52 3.65
CA ASP A 56 -10.43 1.73 4.12
C ASP A 56 -9.18 2.60 4.30
N LEU A 57 -8.96 3.55 3.38
CA LEU A 57 -7.87 4.52 3.50
C LEU A 57 -8.04 5.44 4.72
N GLU A 58 -9.28 5.81 5.04
CA GLU A 58 -9.62 6.58 6.24
C GLU A 58 -9.47 5.78 7.54
N ALA A 59 -9.59 4.44 7.48
CA ALA A 59 -9.40 3.56 8.63
C ALA A 59 -7.92 3.42 9.04
N VAL A 60 -6.97 3.83 8.19
CA VAL A 60 -5.54 3.74 8.50
C VAL A 60 -5.12 4.81 9.50
N GLU A 61 -4.48 4.35 10.57
CA GLU A 61 -3.97 5.23 11.62
C GLU A 61 -2.99 6.29 11.06
N GLY A 62 -3.29 7.57 11.35
CA GLY A 62 -2.49 8.71 10.89
C GLY A 62 -2.81 9.19 9.48
N ILE A 63 -3.85 8.64 8.83
CA ILE A 63 -4.43 9.16 7.60
C ILE A 63 -5.71 9.95 7.95
N SER A 64 -5.78 11.20 7.52
CA SER A 64 -7.00 12.01 7.64
C SER A 64 -7.86 11.85 6.39
N LYS A 65 -9.16 12.18 6.49
CA LYS A 65 -10.09 12.17 5.34
C LYS A 65 -9.56 12.90 4.11
N THR A 66 -8.93 14.05 4.31
CA THR A 66 -8.33 14.83 3.22
C THR A 66 -7.19 14.08 2.54
N VAL A 67 -6.36 13.36 3.29
CA VAL A 67 -5.26 12.57 2.74
C VAL A 67 -5.79 11.31 2.07
N ALA A 68 -6.72 10.59 2.70
CA ALA A 68 -7.38 9.43 2.14
C ALA A 68 -8.02 9.76 0.78
N ARG A 69 -8.74 10.88 0.71
CA ARG A 69 -9.33 11.41 -0.53
C ARG A 69 -8.27 11.65 -1.60
N LYS A 70 -7.17 12.32 -1.28
CA LYS A 70 -6.08 12.57 -2.24
C LYS A 70 -5.47 11.28 -2.80
N ILE A 71 -5.25 10.28 -1.93
CA ILE A 71 -4.74 8.97 -2.37
C ILE A 71 -5.76 8.30 -3.30
N TYR A 72 -7.02 8.25 -2.87
CA TYR A 72 -8.10 7.64 -3.63
C TYR A 72 -8.23 8.29 -5.01
N ASP A 73 -8.35 9.62 -5.05
CA ASP A 73 -8.47 10.39 -6.27
C ASP A 73 -7.24 10.19 -7.17
N HIS A 74 -6.02 10.15 -6.63
CA HIS A 74 -4.82 9.93 -7.44
C HIS A 74 -4.87 8.59 -8.21
N PHE A 75 -5.41 7.52 -7.60
CA PHE A 75 -5.49 6.21 -8.24
C PHE A 75 -6.78 5.95 -9.03
N HIS A 76 -7.84 6.73 -8.80
CA HIS A 76 -9.16 6.52 -9.41
C HIS A 76 -9.57 7.63 -10.41
N ARG A 77 -8.80 8.71 -10.52
CA ARG A 77 -9.10 9.85 -11.40
C ARG A 77 -8.42 9.74 -12.78
N GLU A 78 -7.68 8.68 -13.06
CA GLU A 78 -7.18 8.33 -14.41
C GLU A 78 -8.13 7.38 -15.16
N ALA A 79 -9.42 7.74 -15.23
CA ALA A 79 -10.41 7.07 -16.07
C ALA A 79 -11.15 8.10 -16.93
#